data_AF-A0A5B8UJE0-F1
#
_entry.id   AF-A0A5B8UJE0-F1
#
_cell.length_a   1.000
_cell.length_b   1.000
_cell.length_c   1.000
_cell.angle_alpha   90.00
_cell.angle_beta   90.00
_cell.angle_gamma   90.00
#
_symmetry.space_group_name_H-M   'P 1'
#
loop_
_entity.id
_entity.type
_entity.pdbx_description
1 polymer ?
#
loop_
_entity_poly.entity_id
_entity_poly.type
_entity_poly.pdbx_seq_one_letter_code
_entity_poly.pdbx_strand_id
1 'polypeptide(L)'
;MKPLNSAERTNAFLRFLLLFLITVALIVTVIFFSIEVPRKENDQLRQKVLAMQKEKETSESFDAAVVAVSNELKEFDASKEPPAAKYYKIKVGIDKMSDLLKGFSNADNLANSFIVQSLADLNDAKLKLSNK
;
A
#
# COMPACT_ATOMS: atom_id res chain seq x y z
N MET A 1 17.08 -76.57 -7.18
CA MET A 1 17.41 -75.99 -8.50
C MET A 1 17.68 -74.50 -8.32
N LYS A 2 18.90 -74.02 -8.58
CA LYS A 2 19.18 -72.56 -8.60
C LYS A 2 18.65 -72.02 -9.94
N PRO A 3 17.83 -70.96 -9.94
CA PRO A 3 17.32 -70.40 -11.18
C PRO A 3 18.49 -69.88 -12.02
N LEU A 4 18.63 -70.41 -13.23
CA LEU A 4 19.72 -70.12 -14.17
C LEU A 4 19.78 -68.63 -14.56
N ASN A 5 18.65 -67.92 -14.43
CA ASN A 5 18.49 -66.54 -14.85
C ASN A 5 18.55 -65.49 -13.72
N SER A 6 19.37 -65.74 -12.71
CA SER A 6 19.52 -64.83 -11.57
C SER A 6 20.08 -63.46 -11.97
N ALA A 7 21.00 -63.40 -12.93
CA ALA A 7 21.63 -62.16 -13.39
C ALA A 7 20.66 -61.21 -14.12
N GLU A 8 19.80 -61.73 -15.00
CA GLU A 8 18.81 -60.88 -15.69
C GLU A 8 17.75 -60.35 -14.73
N ARG A 9 17.35 -61.13 -13.71
CA ARG A 9 16.43 -60.66 -12.67
C ARG A 9 16.99 -59.47 -11.91
N THR A 10 18.26 -59.51 -11.53
CA THR A 10 18.90 -58.40 -10.79
C THR A 10 19.00 -57.15 -11.66
N ASN A 11 19.30 -57.30 -12.95
CA ASN A 11 19.42 -56.18 -13.88
C ASN A 11 18.05 -55.54 -14.18
N ALA A 12 17.01 -56.35 -14.38
CA ALA A 12 15.63 -55.88 -14.50
C ALA A 12 15.15 -55.16 -13.24
N PHE A 13 15.47 -55.70 -12.05
CA PHE A 13 15.16 -55.07 -10.77
C PHE A 13 15.89 -53.73 -10.60
N LEU A 14 17.16 -53.63 -10.97
CA LEU A 14 17.91 -52.37 -10.90
C LEU A 14 17.32 -51.30 -11.81
N ARG A 15 16.94 -51.67 -13.04
CA ARG A 15 16.28 -50.76 -13.99
C ARG A 15 14.93 -50.28 -13.47
N PHE A 16 14.15 -51.19 -12.88
CA PHE A 16 12.88 -50.85 -12.23
C PHE A 16 13.09 -49.89 -11.05
N LEU A 17 14.06 -50.18 -10.19
CA LEU A 17 14.37 -49.35 -9.02
C LEU A 17 14.81 -47.94 -9.43
N LEU A 18 15.62 -47.83 -10.48
CA LEU A 18 16.08 -46.54 -11.01
C LEU A 18 14.90 -45.74 -11.57
N LEU A 19 14.05 -46.37 -12.38
CA LEU A 19 12.82 -45.74 -12.88
C LEU A 19 11.90 -45.30 -11.73
N PHE A 20 11.73 -46.13 -10.71
CA PHE A 20 10.92 -45.81 -9.54
C PHE A 20 11.46 -44.59 -8.77
N LEU A 21 12.78 -44.50 -8.57
CA LEU A 21 13.37 -43.34 -7.92
C LEU A 21 13.19 -42.06 -8.74
N ILE A 22 13.33 -42.15 -10.07
CA ILE A 22 13.09 -41.01 -10.97
C ILE A 22 11.64 -40.54 -10.87
N THR A 23 10.66 -41.45 -10.92
CA THR A 23 9.24 -41.07 -10.84
C THR A 23 8.89 -40.47 -9.49
N VAL A 24 9.40 -41.03 -8.39
CA VAL A 24 9.21 -40.47 -7.05
C VAL A 24 9.83 -39.07 -6.95
N ALA A 25 11.07 -38.89 -7.43
CA ALA A 25 11.73 -37.59 -7.41
C ALA A 25 10.96 -36.55 -8.24
N LEU A 26 10.41 -36.94 -9.39
CA LEU A 26 9.60 -36.09 -10.24
C LEU A 26 8.29 -35.69 -9.54
N ILE A 27 7.60 -36.64 -8.90
CA ILE A 27 6.37 -36.36 -8.12
C ILE A 27 6.66 -35.39 -6.97
N VAL A 28 7.73 -35.64 -6.19
CA VAL A 28 8.12 -34.77 -5.08
C VAL A 28 8.44 -33.36 -5.58
N THR A 29 9.16 -33.24 -6.70
CA THR A 29 9.48 -31.96 -7.33
C THR A 29 8.20 -31.22 -7.72
N VAL A 30 7.27 -31.89 -8.39
CA VAL A 30 5.99 -31.28 -8.79
C VAL A 30 5.20 -30.80 -7.58
N ILE A 31 5.10 -31.61 -6.52
CA ILE A 31 4.38 -31.21 -5.29
C ILE A 31 5.06 -30.00 -4.63
N PHE A 32 6.39 -30.00 -4.53
CA PHE A 32 7.14 -28.92 -3.91
C PHE A 32 6.95 -27.59 -4.67
N PHE A 33 7.14 -27.60 -5.99
CA PHE A 33 6.97 -26.41 -6.82
C PHE A 33 5.50 -25.96 -6.90
N SER A 34 4.53 -26.88 -6.83
CA SER A 34 3.11 -26.56 -6.90
C SER A 34 2.55 -25.97 -5.60
N ILE A 35 3.16 -26.21 -4.44
CA ILE A 35 2.64 -25.72 -3.13
C ILE A 35 3.41 -24.51 -2.61
N GLU A 36 4.74 -24.45 -2.78
CA GLU A 36 5.54 -23.42 -2.12
C GLU A 36 5.54 -22.09 -2.88
N VAL A 37 5.56 -22.13 -4.22
CA VAL A 37 5.51 -20.93 -5.06
C VAL A 37 4.21 -20.14 -4.86
N PRO A 38 3.01 -20.76 -4.88
CA PRO A 38 1.77 -20.02 -4.68
C PRO A 38 1.64 -19.38 -3.29
N ARG A 39 2.24 -19.96 -2.24
CA ARG A 39 2.22 -19.38 -0.89
C ARG A 39 3.02 -18.08 -0.85
N LYS A 40 4.24 -18.11 -1.36
CA LYS A 40 5.11 -16.92 -1.38
C LYS A 40 4.52 -15.79 -2.23
N GLU A 41 3.94 -16.13 -3.37
CA GLU A 41 3.23 -15.15 -4.21
C GLU A 41 2.01 -14.57 -3.50
N ASN A 42 1.20 -15.40 -2.83
CA ASN A 42 0.05 -14.93 -2.06
C ASN A 42 0.47 -14.01 -0.90
N ASP A 43 1.55 -14.35 -0.18
CA ASP A 43 2.07 -13.51 0.91
C ASP A 43 2.56 -12.17 0.38
N GLN A 44 3.27 -12.15 -0.75
CA GLN A 44 3.68 -10.90 -1.40
C GLN A 44 2.49 -10.08 -1.89
N LEU A 45 1.47 -10.73 -2.48
CA LEU A 45 0.24 -10.06 -2.90
C LEU A 45 -0.51 -9.46 -1.72
N ARG A 46 -0.61 -10.18 -0.60
CA ARG A 46 -1.21 -9.67 0.64
C ARG A 46 -0.47 -8.46 1.18
N GLN A 47 0.87 -8.49 1.19
CA GLN A 47 1.67 -7.35 1.61
C GLN A 47 1.45 -6.13 0.71
N LYS A 48 1.38 -6.32 -0.61
CA LYS A 48 1.05 -5.24 -1.55
C LYS A 48 -0.35 -4.69 -1.33
N VAL A 49 -1.35 -5.54 -1.10
CA VAL A 49 -2.73 -5.11 -0.80
C VAL A 49 -2.78 -4.29 0.48
N LEU A 50 -2.09 -4.71 1.53
CA LEU A 50 -2.03 -3.96 2.80
C LEU A 50 -1.35 -2.59 2.63
N ALA A 51 -0.26 -2.54 1.86
CA ALA A 51 0.41 -1.27 1.54
C ALA A 51 -0.51 -0.33 0.77
N MET A 52 -1.19 -0.83 -0.29
CA MET A 52 -2.16 -0.05 -1.07
C MET A 52 -3.37 0.40 -0.24
N GLN A 53 -3.87 -0.44 0.67
CA GLN A 53 -4.95 -0.05 1.58
C GLN A 53 -4.53 1.11 2.49
N LYS A 54 -3.32 1.05 3.06
CA LYS A 54 -2.79 2.12 3.90
C LYS A 54 -2.59 3.43 3.12
N GLU A 55 -2.07 3.34 1.89
CA GLU A 55 -1.95 4.51 1.00
C GLU A 55 -3.32 5.11 0.68
N LYS A 56 -4.31 4.26 0.37
CA LYS A 56 -5.68 4.68 0.10
C LYS A 56 -6.33 5.36 1.32
N GLU A 57 -6.22 4.79 2.50
CA GLU A 57 -6.74 5.40 3.75
C GLU A 57 -6.12 6.77 4.02
N THR A 58 -4.82 6.91 3.75
CA THR A 58 -4.10 8.19 3.90
C THR A 58 -4.59 9.22 2.87
N SER A 59 -4.78 8.80 1.61
CA SER A 59 -5.35 9.64 0.54
C SER A 59 -6.77 10.10 0.85
N GLU A 60 -7.66 9.20 1.24
CA GLU A 60 -9.06 9.52 1.58
C GLU A 60 -9.13 10.49 2.77
N SER A 61 -8.27 10.31 3.78
CA SER A 61 -8.18 11.20 4.94
C SER A 61 -7.70 12.60 4.56
N PHE A 62 -6.75 12.68 3.62
CA PHE A 62 -6.24 13.96 3.11
C PHE A 62 -7.30 14.68 2.28
N ASP A 63 -7.97 13.99 1.36
CA ASP A 63 -9.03 14.56 0.52
C ASP A 63 -10.18 15.12 1.37
N ALA A 64 -10.59 14.39 2.40
CA ALA A 64 -11.60 14.87 3.36
C ALA A 64 -11.16 16.15 4.08
N ALA A 65 -9.88 16.24 4.47
CA ALA A 65 -9.33 17.43 5.11
C ALA A 65 -9.26 18.63 4.16
N VAL A 66 -8.89 18.41 2.89
CA VAL A 66 -8.88 19.46 1.85
C VAL A 66 -10.28 20.02 1.62
N VAL A 67 -11.29 19.16 1.52
CA VAL A 67 -12.70 19.58 1.36
C VAL A 67 -13.16 20.39 2.57
N ALA A 68 -12.88 19.92 3.78
CA ALA A 68 -13.25 20.61 5.02
C ALA A 68 -12.65 22.02 5.08
N VAL A 69 -11.33 22.14 4.90
CA VAL A 69 -10.63 23.43 4.95
C VAL A 69 -11.09 24.35 3.82
N SER A 70 -11.33 23.82 2.61
CA SER A 70 -11.84 24.60 1.50
C SER A 70 -13.23 25.18 1.78
N ASN A 71 -14.11 24.41 2.44
CA ASN A 71 -15.44 24.88 2.82
C ASN A 71 -15.36 25.96 3.90
N GLU A 72 -14.54 25.76 4.93
CA GLU A 72 -14.31 26.78 5.96
C GLU A 72 -13.74 28.07 5.38
N LEU A 73 -12.83 27.96 4.41
CA LEU A 73 -12.24 29.10 3.72
C LEU A 73 -13.25 29.86 2.85
N LYS A 74 -14.21 29.16 2.24
CA LYS A 74 -15.34 29.80 1.52
C LYS A 74 -16.29 30.52 2.47
N GLU A 75 -16.53 29.95 3.65
CA GLU A 75 -17.42 30.53 4.67
C GLU A 75 -16.77 31.67 5.46
N PHE A 76 -15.46 31.89 5.30
CA PHE A 76 -14.70 32.91 6.04
C PHE A 76 -15.34 34.30 5.97
N ASP A 77 -15.86 34.69 4.80
CA ASP A 77 -16.45 36.02 4.58
C ASP A 77 -17.92 36.08 5.02
N ALA A 78 -18.63 34.94 5.04
CA ALA A 78 -20.05 34.84 5.40
C ALA A 78 -20.29 34.67 6.91
N SER A 79 -19.30 34.15 7.64
CA SER A 79 -19.40 33.88 9.07
C SER A 79 -19.24 35.15 9.93
N LYS A 80 -20.15 35.30 10.90
CA LYS A 80 -20.18 36.39 11.91
C LYS A 80 -19.09 36.26 12.99
N GLU A 81 -18.27 35.21 12.95
CA GLU A 81 -17.18 34.99 13.91
C GLU A 81 -16.06 36.04 13.78
N PRO A 82 -15.29 36.29 14.86
CA PRO A 82 -14.11 37.14 14.81
C PRO A 82 -13.09 36.64 13.77
N PRO A 83 -12.49 37.53 12.96
CA PRO A 83 -11.52 37.16 11.92
C PRO A 83 -10.35 36.29 12.42
N ALA A 84 -9.88 36.57 13.64
CA ALA A 84 -8.81 35.80 14.27
C ALA A 84 -9.23 34.35 14.59
N ALA A 85 -10.45 34.14 15.11
CA ALA A 85 -10.94 32.80 15.44
C ALA A 85 -11.09 31.93 14.18
N LYS A 86 -11.60 32.52 13.09
CA LYS A 86 -11.71 31.87 11.77
C LYS A 86 -10.34 31.48 11.21
N TYR A 87 -9.37 32.39 11.30
CA TYR A 87 -8.00 32.14 10.86
C TYR A 87 -7.37 30.96 11.58
N TYR A 88 -7.48 30.90 12.91
CA TYR A 88 -6.90 29.80 13.70
C TYR A 88 -7.58 28.46 13.40
N LYS A 89 -8.90 28.44 13.21
CA LYS A 89 -9.64 27.22 12.86
C LYS A 89 -9.14 26.62 11.54
N ILE A 90 -9.05 27.45 10.50
CA ILE A 90 -8.53 27.06 9.18
C ILE A 90 -7.07 26.65 9.28
N LYS A 91 -6.25 27.38 10.05
CA LYS A 91 -4.84 27.06 10.26
C LYS A 91 -4.65 25.69 10.92
N VAL A 92 -5.46 25.33 11.92
CA VAL A 92 -5.41 23.99 12.53
C VAL A 92 -5.74 22.90 11.50
N GLY A 93 -6.70 23.15 10.61
CA GLY A 93 -7.01 22.25 9.51
C GLY A 93 -5.84 22.08 8.53
N ILE A 94 -5.14 23.18 8.21
CA ILE A 94 -3.94 23.19 7.37
C ILE A 94 -2.77 22.45 8.03
N ASP A 95 -2.54 22.68 9.32
CA ASP A 95 -1.50 21.99 10.09
C ASP A 95 -1.77 20.47 10.11
N LYS A 96 -3.04 20.06 10.28
CA LYS A 96 -3.45 18.65 10.18
C LYS A 96 -3.19 18.06 8.79
N MET A 97 -3.47 18.81 7.71
CA MET A 97 -3.15 18.36 6.35
C MET A 97 -1.64 18.21 6.16
N SER A 98 -0.84 19.13 6.69
CA SER A 98 0.63 19.05 6.66
C SER A 98 1.16 17.81 7.40
N ASP A 99 0.53 17.43 8.50
CA ASP A 99 0.86 16.19 9.21
C ASP A 99 0.47 14.94 8.40
N LEU A 100 -0.68 14.96 7.72
CA LEU A 100 -1.09 13.87 6.82
C LEU A 100 -0.13 13.72 5.62
N LEU A 101 0.44 14.82 5.11
CA LEU A 101 1.45 14.77 4.04
C LEU A 101 2.67 13.94 4.41
N LYS A 102 3.07 13.91 5.69
CA LYS A 102 4.20 13.10 6.17
C LYS A 102 3.94 11.59 6.03
N GLY A 103 2.68 11.19 5.88
CA GLY A 103 2.28 9.80 5.65
C GLY A 103 2.37 9.35 4.19
N PHE A 104 2.51 10.26 3.23
CA PHE A 104 2.63 9.93 1.80
C PHE A 104 4.08 9.62 1.40
N SER A 105 4.25 8.80 0.37
CA SER A 105 5.55 8.60 -0.28
C SER A 105 6.04 9.89 -0.95
N ASN A 106 7.34 10.18 -0.87
CA ASN A 106 7.93 11.46 -1.28
C ASN A 106 7.69 11.86 -2.75
N ALA A 107 7.45 10.90 -3.66
CA ALA A 107 7.28 11.15 -5.09
C ALA A 107 5.91 11.78 -5.44
N ASP A 108 4.86 11.44 -4.68
CA ASP A 108 3.48 11.91 -4.94
C ASP A 108 3.14 13.19 -4.17
N ASN A 109 4.05 13.62 -3.29
CA ASN A 109 3.80 14.68 -2.31
C ASN A 109 3.85 16.10 -2.89
N LEU A 110 4.32 16.27 -4.12
CA LEU A 110 4.55 17.61 -4.70
C LEU A 110 3.23 18.33 -4.99
N ALA A 111 2.24 17.65 -5.58
CA ALA A 111 0.92 18.21 -5.83
C ALA A 111 0.18 18.52 -4.51
N ASN A 112 0.22 17.60 -3.55
CA ASN A 112 -0.48 17.75 -2.28
C ASN A 112 0.16 18.85 -1.39
N SER A 113 1.48 18.99 -1.44
CA SER A 113 2.20 20.10 -0.77
C SER A 113 1.81 21.46 -1.36
N PHE A 114 1.63 21.55 -2.68
CA PHE A 114 1.18 22.77 -3.34
C PHE A 114 -0.25 23.15 -2.91
N ILE A 115 -1.15 22.17 -2.77
CA ILE A 115 -2.51 22.41 -2.27
C ILE A 115 -2.47 22.99 -0.85
N VAL A 116 -1.69 22.38 0.04
CA VAL A 116 -1.56 22.85 1.44
C VAL A 116 -0.98 24.27 1.49
N GLN A 117 0.06 24.55 0.70
CA GLN A 117 0.66 25.88 0.64
C GLN A 117 -0.32 26.93 0.10
N SER A 118 -1.03 26.61 -0.98
CA SER A 118 -2.04 27.51 -1.57
C SER A 118 -3.16 27.85 -0.58
N LEU A 119 -3.66 26.86 0.17
CA LEU A 119 -4.67 27.10 1.21
C LEU A 119 -4.14 27.96 2.36
N ALA A 120 -2.87 27.79 2.75
CA ALA A 120 -2.21 28.64 3.75
C ALA A 120 -2.09 30.09 3.28
N ASP A 121 -1.60 30.30 2.06
CA ASP A 121 -1.44 31.63 1.47
C ASP A 121 -2.79 32.35 1.33
N LEU A 122 -3.85 31.62 0.96
CA LEU A 122 -5.21 32.14 0.88
C LEU A 122 -5.78 32.53 2.26
N ASN A 123 -5.53 31.73 3.30
CA ASN A 123 -5.96 32.04 4.66
C ASN A 123 -5.27 33.32 5.18
N ASP A 124 -3.96 33.45 4.94
CA ASP A 124 -3.18 34.63 5.30
C ASP A 124 -3.67 35.88 4.55
N ALA A 125 -3.99 35.75 3.25
CA ALA A 125 -4.53 36.84 2.46
C ALA A 125 -5.90 37.32 3.00
N LYS A 126 -6.78 36.39 3.38
CA LYS A 126 -8.09 36.71 3.96
C LYS A 126 -7.99 37.42 5.31
N LEU A 127 -7.07 37.01 6.18
CA LEU A 127 -6.81 37.71 7.44
C LEU A 127 -6.33 39.16 7.20
N LYS A 128 -5.41 39.36 6.24
CA LYS A 128 -4.90 40.70 5.89
C LYS A 128 -5.99 41.62 5.34
N LEU A 129 -6.91 41.08 4.53
CA LEU A 129 -8.05 41.82 4.00
C LEU A 129 -9.08 42.18 5.08
N SER A 130 -9.29 41.29 6.05
CA SER A 130 -10.26 41.53 7.13
C SER A 130 -9.79 42.53 8.19
N ASN A 131 -8.48 42.77 8.30
CA ASN A 131 -7.89 43.73 9.24
C ASN A 131 -7.67 45.12 8.63
N LYS A 132 -8.16 45.35 7.41
CA LYS A 132 -8.03 46.60 6.66
C LYS A 132 -9.37 47.34 6.61
#